data_AF-A0A535DDG1-F1
#
_entry.id   AF-A0A535DDG1-F1
#
_cell.length_a   1.000
_cell.length_b   1.000
_cell.length_c   1.000
_cell.angle_alpha   90.00
_cell.angle_beta   90.00
_cell.angle_gamma   90.00
#
_symmetry.space_group_name_H-M   'P 1'
#
loop_
_entity.id
_entity.type
_entity.pdbx_description
1 polymer ?
#
loop_
_entity_poly.entity_id
_entity_poly.type
_entity_poly.pdbx_seq_one_letter_code
_entity_poly.pdbx_strand_id
1 'polypeptide(L)'
;MPAKTDRIQDAALRDSMAQAHESLRGGDYADVVRRAADAYIELVRRKPDLLQPQNYLRTILFFPRLGARLQLDNQGQPEVIYDREKFIFSEAVTYYEFTVDSLVREGL
;
A
#
# COMPACT_ATOMS: atom_id res chain seq x y z
N MET A 1 -1.99 -15.90 16.90
CA MET A 1 -2.28 -14.44 17.00
C MET A 1 -3.13 -14.08 15.79
N PRO A 2 -4.15 -13.23 15.91
CA PRO A 2 -4.89 -12.76 14.73
C PRO A 2 -3.89 -12.14 13.75
N ALA A 3 -4.08 -12.41 12.46
CA ALA A 3 -3.21 -11.82 11.44
C ALA A 3 -3.30 -10.30 11.56
N LYS A 4 -2.21 -9.58 11.31
CA LYS A 4 -2.20 -8.11 11.39
C LYS A 4 -3.27 -7.50 10.48
N THR A 5 -3.57 -8.18 9.38
CA THR A 5 -4.65 -7.92 8.43
C THR A 5 -6.04 -7.90 9.09
N ASP A 6 -6.31 -8.72 10.11
CA ASP A 6 -7.61 -8.76 10.81
C ASP A 6 -7.91 -7.45 11.56
N ARG A 7 -6.89 -6.61 11.79
CA ARG A 7 -7.01 -5.32 12.47
C ARG A 7 -7.34 -4.16 11.53
N ILE A 8 -7.28 -4.38 10.21
CA ILE A 8 -7.76 -3.43 9.21
C ILE A 8 -9.27 -3.30 9.41
N GLN A 9 -9.81 -2.09 9.49
CA GLN A 9 -11.20 -1.85 9.86
C GLN A 9 -12.16 -1.93 8.66
N ASP A 10 -11.73 -1.42 7.51
CA ASP A 10 -12.44 -1.42 6.25
C ASP A 10 -12.42 -2.82 5.64
N ALA A 11 -13.61 -3.36 5.37
CA ALA A 11 -13.75 -4.72 4.86
C ALA A 11 -13.14 -4.88 3.46
N ALA A 12 -13.29 -3.89 2.57
CA ALA A 12 -12.77 -3.98 1.21
C ALA A 12 -11.23 -3.95 1.18
N LEU A 13 -10.62 -3.08 1.99
CA LEU A 13 -9.17 -3.02 2.13
C LEU A 13 -8.62 -4.26 2.84
N ARG A 14 -9.33 -4.78 3.85
CA ARG A 14 -8.99 -6.04 4.50
C ARG A 14 -8.99 -7.20 3.50
N ASP A 15 -10.02 -7.32 2.68
CA ASP A 15 -10.13 -8.37 1.66
C ASP A 15 -9.06 -8.24 0.59
N SER A 16 -8.74 -7.01 0.16
CA SER A 16 -7.65 -6.74 -0.78
C SER A 16 -6.30 -7.20 -0.22
N MET A 17 -6.02 -6.89 1.05
CA MET A 17 -4.78 -7.34 1.71
C MET A 17 -4.78 -8.85 1.97
N ALA A 18 -5.93 -9.47 2.25
CA ALA A 18 -6.02 -10.92 2.33
C ALA A 18 -5.67 -11.59 0.98
N GLN A 19 -6.16 -11.04 -0.13
CA GLN A 19 -5.80 -11.51 -1.48
C GLN A 19 -4.32 -11.30 -1.77
N ALA A 20 -3.73 -10.16 -1.40
CA ALA A 20 -2.29 -9.91 -1.53
C ALA A 20 -1.47 -10.95 -0.73
N HIS A 21 -1.93 -11.36 0.44
CA HIS A 21 -1.26 -12.40 1.21
C HIS A 21 -1.33 -13.79 0.54
N GLU A 22 -2.43 -14.12 -0.12
CA GLU A 22 -2.52 -15.35 -0.92
C GLU A 22 -1.60 -15.31 -2.15
N SER A 23 -1.51 -14.17 -2.84
CA SER A 23 -0.55 -13.98 -3.94
C SER A 23 0.90 -14.11 -3.47
N LEU A 24 1.21 -13.63 -2.26
CA LEU A 24 2.53 -13.79 -1.65
C LEU A 24 2.86 -15.26 -1.40
N ARG A 25 1.90 -16.05 -0.91
CA ARG A 25 2.05 -17.51 -0.74
C ARG A 25 2.20 -18.24 -2.07
N GLY A 26 1.50 -17.77 -3.10
CA GLY A 26 1.57 -18.29 -4.46
C GLY A 26 2.83 -17.90 -5.25
N GLY A 27 3.63 -16.95 -4.73
CA GLY A 27 4.83 -16.46 -5.39
C GLY A 27 4.59 -15.38 -6.46
N ASP A 28 3.37 -14.84 -6.58
CA ASP A 28 3.06 -13.73 -7.50
C ASP A 28 3.37 -12.38 -6.85
N TYR A 29 4.66 -12.07 -6.75
CA TYR A 29 5.14 -10.87 -6.08
C TYR A 29 4.72 -9.57 -6.77
N ALA A 30 4.49 -9.59 -8.09
CA ALA A 30 4.02 -8.42 -8.82
C ALA A 30 2.58 -8.07 -8.41
N ASP A 31 1.71 -9.09 -8.28
CA ASP A 31 0.35 -8.90 -7.81
C ASP A 31 0.29 -8.41 -6.35
N VAL A 32 1.18 -8.91 -5.47
CA VAL A 32 1.29 -8.40 -4.08
C VAL A 32 1.57 -6.90 -4.07
N VAL A 33 2.59 -6.46 -4.82
CA VAL A 33 2.99 -5.05 -4.84
C VAL A 33 1.88 -4.17 -5.38
N ARG A 34 1.19 -4.61 -6.45
CA ARG A 34 0.05 -3.86 -7.02
C ARG A 34 -1.08 -3.69 -6.02
N ARG A 35 -1.54 -4.79 -5.43
CA ARG A 35 -2.66 -4.75 -4.45
C ARG A 35 -2.32 -3.90 -3.22
N ALA A 36 -1.09 -4.02 -2.72
CA ALA A 36 -0.62 -3.22 -1.60
C ALA A 36 -0.56 -1.72 -1.96
N ALA A 37 0.01 -1.40 -3.12
CA ALA A 37 0.09 -0.02 -3.61
C ALA A 37 -1.31 0.59 -3.86
N ASP A 38 -2.22 -0.16 -4.47
CA ASP A 38 -3.60 0.25 -4.71
C ASP A 38 -4.37 0.48 -3.40
N ALA A 39 -4.21 -0.41 -2.42
CA ALA A 39 -4.80 -0.24 -1.10
C ALA A 39 -4.25 0.99 -0.36
N TYR A 40 -2.95 1.28 -0.51
CA TYR A 40 -2.36 2.50 0.05
C TYR A 40 -2.85 3.77 -0.66
N ILE A 41 -2.98 3.76 -1.99
CA ILE A 41 -3.59 4.87 -2.73
C ILE A 41 -5.01 5.12 -2.22
N GLU A 42 -5.80 4.06 -2.06
CA GLU A 42 -7.17 4.17 -1.58
C GLU A 42 -7.26 4.72 -0.15
N LEU A 43 -6.33 4.33 0.73
CA LEU A 43 -6.15 4.96 2.04
C LEU A 43 -5.93 6.47 1.92
N VAL A 44 -5.01 6.90 1.05
CA VAL A 44 -4.69 8.33 0.85
C VAL A 44 -5.88 9.08 0.24
N ARG A 45 -6.63 8.47 -0.68
CA ARG A 45 -7.85 9.07 -1.27
C ARG A 45 -8.95 9.27 -0.23
N ARG A 46 -9.16 8.28 0.65
CA ARG A 46 -10.16 8.36 1.72
C ARG A 46 -9.75 9.30 2.85
N LYS A 47 -8.45 9.57 2.98
CA LYS A 47 -7.88 10.45 4.00
C LYS A 47 -6.99 11.54 3.37
N PRO A 48 -7.60 12.54 2.71
CA PRO A 48 -6.83 13.63 2.08
C PRO A 48 -5.99 14.43 3.09
N ASP A 49 -6.31 14.36 4.39
CA ASP A 49 -5.49 14.95 5.47
C ASP A 49 -4.05 14.42 5.52
N LEU A 50 -3.81 13.22 4.97
CA LEU A 50 -2.48 12.66 4.81
C LEU A 50 -1.63 13.40 3.77
N LEU A 51 -2.26 14.18 2.89
CA LEU A 51 -1.60 15.01 1.89
C LEU A 51 -1.36 16.45 2.36
N GLN A 52 -1.84 16.83 3.55
CA GLN A 52 -1.52 18.14 4.12
C GLN A 52 0.00 18.27 4.36
N PRO A 53 0.59 19.48 4.26
CA PRO A 53 2.05 19.67 4.31
C PRO A 53 2.76 19.00 5.50
N GLN A 54 2.09 18.96 6.67
CA GLN A 54 2.59 18.33 7.89
C GLN A 54 2.77 16.80 7.78
N ASN A 55 1.94 16.15 6.97
CA ASN A 55 1.93 14.70 6.77
C ASN A 55 2.49 14.28 5.41
N TYR A 56 2.52 15.21 4.45
CA TYR A 56 2.89 14.97 3.06
C TYR A 56 4.22 14.23 2.91
N LEU A 57 5.25 14.70 3.63
CA LEU A 57 6.56 14.06 3.62
C LEU A 57 6.48 12.61 4.11
N ARG A 58 5.74 12.35 5.19
CA ARG A 58 5.57 11.00 5.73
C ARG A 58 4.83 10.09 4.74
N THR A 59 3.78 10.62 4.10
CA THR A 59 2.89 9.86 3.21
C THR A 59 3.57 9.48 1.90
N ILE A 60 4.33 10.40 1.29
CA ILE A 60 4.98 10.20 -0.02
C ILE A 60 6.42 9.67 0.12
N LEU A 61 7.20 10.17 1.08
CA LEU A 61 8.63 9.86 1.19
C LEU A 61 8.89 8.48 1.82
N PHE A 62 8.01 8.02 2.71
CA PHE A 62 8.15 6.69 3.33
C PHE A 62 7.41 5.58 2.60
N PHE A 63 6.67 5.89 1.54
CA PHE A 63 6.20 4.85 0.62
C PHE A 63 7.42 4.08 0.08
N PRO A 64 7.43 2.73 0.11
CA PRO A 64 8.58 1.96 -0.34
C PRO A 64 8.93 2.30 -1.80
N ARG A 65 10.22 2.52 -2.07
CA ARG A 65 10.75 2.89 -3.40
C ARG A 65 11.54 1.74 -4.02
N LEU A 66 10.91 0.56 -4.11
CA LEU A 66 11.54 -0.67 -4.56
C LEU A 66 10.96 -1.08 -5.93
N GLY A 67 10.95 -0.16 -6.90
CA GLY A 67 10.41 -0.39 -8.24
C GLY A 67 8.96 0.06 -8.43
N ALA A 68 8.33 0.60 -7.39
CA ALA A 68 7.13 1.42 -7.50
C ALA A 68 7.31 2.70 -6.65
N ARG A 69 6.75 3.81 -7.10
CA ARG A 69 6.82 5.10 -6.40
C ARG A 69 5.48 5.80 -6.41
N LEU A 70 5.12 6.39 -5.28
CA LEU A 70 3.92 7.21 -5.14
C LEU A 70 4.23 8.66 -5.52
N GLN A 71 3.34 9.27 -6.29
CA GLN A 71 3.37 10.67 -6.65
C GLN A 71 1.95 11.26 -6.63
N LEU A 72 1.85 12.58 -6.75
CA LEU A 72 0.59 13.24 -7.07
C LEU A 72 0.56 13.57 -8.55
N ASP A 73 -0.59 13.34 -9.19
CA ASP A 73 -0.82 13.78 -10.56
C ASP A 73 -1.07 15.30 -10.63
N ASN A 74 -1.31 15.82 -11.84
CA ASN A 74 -1.59 17.23 -12.07
C ASN A 74 -2.90 17.73 -11.40
N GLN A 75 -3.75 16.82 -10.92
CA GLN A 75 -5.00 17.10 -10.21
C GLN A 75 -4.85 16.94 -8.70
N GLY A 76 -3.64 16.63 -8.21
CA GLY A 76 -3.37 16.40 -6.80
C GLY A 76 -3.84 15.04 -6.28
N GLN A 77 -4.17 14.09 -7.17
CA GLN A 77 -4.57 12.74 -6.80
C GLN A 77 -3.35 11.82 -6.67
N PRO A 78 -3.34 10.91 -5.66
CA PRO A 78 -2.28 9.92 -5.52
C PRO A 78 -2.30 8.90 -6.67
N GLU A 79 -1.13 8.69 -7.26
CA GLU A 79 -0.87 7.73 -8.33
C GLU A 79 0.46 6.99 -8.05
N VAL A 80 0.49 5.69 -8.37
CA VAL A 80 1.70 4.88 -8.29
C VAL A 80 2.27 4.67 -9.69
N ILE A 81 3.54 5.05 -9.85
CA ILE A 81 4.34 4.72 -11.03
C ILE A 81 5.14 3.46 -10.75
N TYR A 82 5.07 2.51 -11.66
CA TYR A 82 5.87 1.29 -11.63
C TYR A 82 7.07 1.44 -12.58
N ASP A 83 8.28 1.40 -12.03
CA ASP A 83 9.51 1.51 -12.82
C ASP A 83 9.89 0.16 -13.46
N ARG A 84 9.26 -0.94 -13.03
CA ARG A 84 9.43 -2.30 -13.55
C ARG A 84 8.21 -3.17 -13.28
N GLU A 85 8.12 -4.29 -13.99
CA GLU A 85 6.99 -5.23 -13.90
C GLU A 85 7.19 -6.38 -12.91
N LYS A 86 8.46 -6.71 -12.60
CA LYS A 86 8.81 -7.87 -11.76
C LYS A 86 9.38 -7.42 -10.43
N PHE A 87 9.00 -8.13 -9.38
CA PHE A 87 9.43 -7.90 -8.01
C PHE A 87 9.92 -9.21 -7.40
N ILE A 88 10.81 -9.11 -6.41
CA ILE A 88 11.25 -10.25 -5.62
C ILE A 88 10.48 -10.35 -4.32
N PHE A 89 10.56 -11.51 -3.65
CA PHE A 89 9.86 -11.79 -2.40
C PHE A 89 10.04 -10.68 -1.34
N SER A 90 11.27 -10.26 -1.06
CA SER A 90 11.54 -9.26 -0.03
C SER A 90 10.91 -7.90 -0.34
N GLU A 91 10.77 -7.55 -1.62
CA GLU A 91 10.13 -6.30 -2.06
C GLU A 91 8.62 -6.40 -1.85
N ALA A 92 8.01 -7.51 -2.28
CA ALA A 92 6.60 -7.79 -2.06
C ALA A 92 6.22 -7.78 -0.56
N VAL A 93 7.02 -8.42 0.29
CA VAL A 93 6.83 -8.38 1.75
C VAL A 93 6.90 -6.95 2.27
N THR A 94 7.88 -6.17 1.80
CA THR A 94 8.04 -4.77 2.23
C THR A 94 6.80 -3.94 1.91
N TYR A 95 6.26 -4.03 0.68
CA TYR A 95 5.03 -3.31 0.31
C TYR A 95 3.82 -3.80 1.10
N TYR A 96 3.68 -5.11 1.28
CA TYR A 96 2.60 -5.71 2.04
C TYR A 96 2.58 -5.21 3.49
N GLU A 97 3.70 -5.36 4.21
CA GLU A 97 3.82 -4.96 5.60
C GLU A 97 3.62 -3.45 5.77
N PHE A 98 4.28 -2.63 4.94
CA PHE A 98 4.12 -1.18 4.97
C PHE A 98 2.64 -0.75 4.84
N THR A 99 1.90 -1.42 3.94
CA THR A 99 0.50 -1.10 3.66
C THR A 99 -0.41 -1.54 4.80
N VAL A 100 -0.27 -2.77 5.29
CA VAL A 100 -1.04 -3.24 6.46
C VAL A 100 -0.81 -2.33 7.66
N ASP A 101 0.44 -1.94 7.91
CA ASP A 101 0.80 -1.05 9.02
C ASP A 101 0.16 0.32 8.89
N SER A 102 0.12 0.84 7.67
CA SER A 102 -0.48 2.13 7.39
C SER A 102 -2.00 2.09 7.53
N LEU A 103 -2.66 1.06 7.01
CA LEU A 103 -4.11 0.88 7.16
C LEU A 103 -4.52 0.79 8.64
N VAL A 104 -3.85 -0.09 9.39
CA VAL A 104 -4.12 -0.27 10.82
C VAL A 104 -3.85 1.00 11.61
N ARG A 105 -2.75 1.71 11.33
CA ARG A 105 -2.41 2.97 12.00
C ARG A 105 -3.45 4.05 11.76
N GLU A 106 -3.93 4.16 10.53
CA GLU A 106 -4.92 5.16 10.16
C GLU A 106 -6.35 4.70 10.51
N GLY A 107 -6.56 3.49 11.03
CA GLY A 107 -7.89 3.00 11.39
C GLY A 107 -8.80 2.78 10.18
N LEU A 108 -8.21 2.43 9.03
CA LEU A 108 -8.89 1.83 7.91
C LEU A 108 -8.61 0.33 7.84
#